data_AF-A0A2S9F0A6-F1
#
_entry.id   AF-A0A2S9F0A6-F1
#
_cell.length_a   1.000
_cell.length_b   1.000
_cell.length_c   1.000
_cell.angle_alpha   90.00
_cell.angle_beta   90.00
_cell.angle_gamma   90.00
#
_symmetry.space_group_name_H-M   'P 1'
#
loop_
_entity.id
_entity.type
_entity.pdbx_description
1 polymer ?
#
loop_
_entity_poly.entity_id
_entity_poly.type
_entity_poly.pdbx_seq_one_letter_code
_entity_poly.pdbx_strand_id
1 'polypeptide(L)'
;MNLQDVVKLLRHRWITVCVTIAVCVLGAVLYSVLTTPLYQASTRLFVSTASGSSLAETYQGNRFSQERVISYAELLKGQTLAQRTVDKLGLSLSAGRLQERITAGAKPETVLIDVDVLDESPVRARDIANTLSDEFVVM
;
A
#
# COMPACT_ATOMS: atom_id res chain seq x y z
N MET A 1 -12.52 37.23 -26.10
CA MET A 1 -11.79 36.34 -27.02
C MET A 1 -12.81 35.39 -27.64
N ASN A 2 -13.03 35.46 -28.95
CA ASN A 2 -14.10 34.74 -29.63
C ASN A 2 -13.56 33.38 -30.16
N LEU A 3 -14.37 32.32 -30.16
CA LEU A 3 -13.92 30.96 -30.57
C LEU A 3 -13.32 30.94 -31.99
N GLN A 4 -13.83 31.81 -32.86
CA GLN A 4 -13.43 31.94 -34.24
C GLN A 4 -11.98 32.45 -34.40
N ASP A 5 -11.49 33.27 -33.46
CA ASP A 5 -10.13 33.81 -33.48
C ASP A 5 -9.11 32.72 -33.11
N VAL A 6 -9.45 31.85 -32.15
CA VAL A 6 -8.61 30.71 -31.75
C VAL A 6 -8.43 29.73 -32.92
N VAL A 7 -9.51 29.42 -33.65
CA VAL A 7 -9.47 28.50 -34.79
C VAL A 7 -8.63 29.04 -35.95
N LYS A 8 -8.72 30.35 -36.26
CA LYS A 8 -7.86 30.98 -37.28
C LYS A 8 -6.39 30.95 -36.89
N LEU A 9 -6.07 31.22 -35.63
CA LEU A 9 -4.70 31.23 -35.11
C LEU A 9 -4.09 29.82 -35.10
N LEU A 10 -4.89 28.81 -34.76
CA LEU A 10 -4.51 27.40 -34.83
C LEU A 10 -4.20 26.95 -36.25
N ARG A 11 -4.98 27.38 -37.24
CA ARG A 11 -4.77 27.04 -38.65
C ARG A 11 -3.53 27.72 -39.25
N HIS A 12 -3.20 28.94 -38.79
CA HIS A 12 -2.04 29.68 -39.26
C HIS A 12 -0.72 29.19 -38.64
N ARG A 13 -0.75 28.68 -37.39
CA ARG A 13 0.43 28.14 -36.66
C ARG A 13 0.31 26.65 -36.34
N TRP A 14 -0.36 25.88 -37.20
CA TRP A 14 -0.67 24.47 -36.94
C TRP A 14 0.59 23.63 -36.72
N ILE A 15 1.70 23.96 -37.41
CA ILE A 15 3.00 23.28 -37.23
C ILE A 15 3.53 23.49 -35.81
N THR A 16 3.49 24.70 -35.27
CA THR A 16 3.94 24.98 -33.89
C THR A 16 3.08 24.20 -32.88
N VAL A 17 1.77 24.14 -33.09
CA VAL A 17 0.85 23.37 -32.25
C VAL A 17 1.18 21.88 -32.30
N CYS A 18 1.37 21.32 -33.51
CA CYS A 18 1.73 19.92 -33.69
C CYS A 18 3.08 19.58 -33.05
N VAL A 19 4.10 20.44 -33.19
CA VAL A 19 5.42 20.24 -32.58
C VAL A 19 5.32 20.26 -31.06
N THR A 20 4.62 21.22 -30.47
CA THR A 20 4.44 21.28 -29.01
C THR A 20 3.71 20.04 -28.48
N ILE A 21 2.65 19.60 -29.16
CA ILE A 21 1.94 18.37 -28.81
C ILE A 21 2.88 17.17 -28.90
N ALA A 22 3.66 17.06 -29.99
CA ALA A 22 4.61 15.97 -30.17
C ALA A 22 5.66 15.93 -29.06
N VAL A 23 6.22 17.09 -28.67
CA VAL A 23 7.18 17.18 -27.56
C VAL A 23 6.55 16.78 -26.23
N CYS A 24 5.33 17.24 -25.94
CA CYS A 24 4.60 16.86 -24.73
C CYS A 24 4.31 15.36 -24.67
N VAL A 25 3.84 14.77 -25.77
CA VAL A 25 3.57 13.32 -25.86
C VAL A 25 4.85 12.53 -25.70
N LEU A 26 5.93 12.93 -26.38
CA LEU A 26 7.21 12.23 -26.31
C LEU A 26 7.80 12.32 -24.90
N GLY A 27 7.71 13.48 -24.24
CA GLY A 27 8.07 13.64 -22.84
C GLY A 27 7.24 12.76 -21.90
N ALA A 28 5.92 12.69 -22.11
CA ALA A 28 5.02 11.86 -21.29
C ALA A 28 5.31 10.36 -21.46
N VAL A 29 5.54 9.89 -22.69
CA VAL A 29 5.89 8.49 -22.97
C VAL A 29 7.24 8.14 -22.33
N LEU A 30 8.25 9.02 -22.49
CA LEU A 30 9.56 8.78 -21.91
C LEU A 30 9.49 8.68 -20.37
N TYR A 31 8.75 9.59 -19.75
CA TYR A 31 8.51 9.57 -18.30
C TYR A 31 7.76 8.30 -17.87
N SER A 32 6.74 7.89 -18.62
CA SER A 32 5.94 6.70 -18.31
C SER A 32 6.76 5.41 -18.40
N VAL A 33 7.68 5.31 -19.36
CA VAL A 33 8.53 4.11 -19.52
C VAL A 33 9.64 4.06 -18.47
N LEU A 34 10.11 5.21 -17.99
CA LEU A 34 11.14 5.30 -16.96
C LEU A 34 10.61 5.10 -15.54
N THR A 35 9.29 5.26 -15.33
CA THR A 35 8.68 5.10 -14.02
C THR A 35 8.58 3.62 -13.64
N THR A 36 9.16 3.23 -12.50
CA THR A 36 9.11 1.85 -11.99
C THR A 36 7.68 1.45 -11.62
N PRO A 37 7.15 0.31 -12.11
CA PRO A 37 5.83 -0.16 -11.73
C PRO A 37 5.83 -0.56 -10.24
N LEU A 38 4.76 -0.22 -9.53
CA LEU A 38 4.53 -0.65 -8.15
C LEU A 38 3.31 -1.58 -8.11
N TYR A 39 3.49 -2.74 -7.48
CA TYR A 39 2.46 -3.74 -7.26
C TYR A 39 2.09 -3.78 -5.79
N GLN A 40 0.79 -3.86 -5.52
CA GLN A 40 0.26 -3.98 -4.16
C GLN A 40 -0.21 -5.41 -3.90
N ALA A 41 0.25 -5.99 -2.80
CA ALA A 41 -0.31 -7.20 -2.23
C ALA A 41 -1.05 -6.85 -0.93
N SER A 42 -2.27 -7.38 -0.77
CA SER A 42 -3.13 -7.10 0.38
C SER A 42 -3.44 -8.37 1.14
N THR A 43 -3.24 -8.35 2.46
CA THR A 43 -3.61 -9.42 3.40
C THR A 43 -4.59 -8.87 4.42
N ARG A 44 -5.59 -9.68 4.81
CA ARG A 44 -6.56 -9.32 5.83
C ARG A 44 -6.43 -10.24 7.03
N LEU A 45 -6.15 -9.64 8.19
CA LEU A 45 -6.04 -10.34 9.47
C LEU A 45 -7.31 -10.12 10.30
N PHE A 46 -7.72 -11.17 11.02
CA PHE A 46 -8.84 -11.12 11.95
C PHE A 46 -8.33 -11.35 13.37
N VAL A 47 -8.55 -10.38 14.25
CA VAL A 47 -8.16 -10.49 15.66
C VAL A 47 -9.31 -11.13 16.43
N SER A 48 -9.08 -12.34 16.94
CA SER A 48 -10.04 -13.07 17.77
C SER A 48 -9.54 -13.14 19.21
N THR A 49 -10.41 -12.83 20.19
CA THR A 49 -10.16 -13.21 21.59
C THR A 49 -10.55 -14.65 21.80
N ALA A 50 -9.74 -15.40 22.55
CA ALA A 50 -10.12 -16.73 23.02
C ALA A 50 -11.50 -16.67 23.71
N SER A 51 -12.40 -17.57 23.33
CA SER A 51 -13.75 -17.64 23.89
C SER A 51 -13.66 -17.87 25.39
N GLY A 52 -14.08 -16.87 26.18
CA GLY A 52 -14.18 -17.01 27.63
C GLY A 52 -15.22 -18.06 28.01
N SER A 53 -15.10 -18.62 29.20
CA SER A 53 -16.03 -19.61 29.74
C SER A 53 -17.43 -19.05 30.01
N SER A 54 -17.59 -17.72 30.01
CA SER A 54 -18.88 -17.03 30.16
C SER A 54 -19.15 -15.98 29.05
N LEU A 55 -20.44 -15.66 28.86
CA LEU A 55 -20.88 -14.60 27.93
C LEU A 55 -20.33 -13.21 28.32
N ALA A 56 -20.16 -12.94 29.61
CA ALA A 56 -19.59 -11.69 30.10
C ALA A 56 -18.11 -11.55 29.71
N GLU A 57 -17.32 -12.62 29.84
CA GLU A 57 -15.92 -12.67 29.40
C GLU A 57 -15.80 -12.49 27.88
N THR A 58 -16.71 -13.07 27.11
CA THR A 58 -16.73 -12.92 25.64
C THR A 58 -17.06 -11.47 25.22
N TYR A 59 -18.03 -10.83 25.88
CA TYR A 59 -18.37 -9.43 25.60
C TYR A 59 -17.23 -8.47 25.96
N GLN A 60 -16.57 -8.71 27.10
CA GLN A 60 -15.46 -7.90 27.58
C GLN A 60 -14.21 -8.10 26.71
N GLY A 61 -13.95 -9.35 26.27
CA GLY A 61 -12.89 -9.67 25.31
C GLY A 61 -13.09 -8.98 23.96
N ASN A 62 -14.30 -8.97 23.42
CA ASN A 62 -14.58 -8.33 22.13
C ASN A 62 -14.34 -6.81 22.17
N ARG A 63 -14.78 -6.13 23.24
CA ARG A 63 -14.49 -4.69 23.46
C ARG A 63 -13.00 -4.42 23.55
N PHE A 64 -12.27 -5.25 24.27
CA PHE A 64 -10.83 -5.13 24.45
C PHE A 64 -10.04 -5.35 23.15
N SER A 65 -10.48 -6.30 22.32
CA SER A 65 -9.92 -6.50 20.98
C SER A 65 -10.17 -5.30 20.07
N GLN A 66 -11.36 -4.69 20.12
CA GLN A 66 -11.64 -3.46 19.35
C GLN A 66 -10.73 -2.30 19.78
N GLU A 67 -10.47 -2.13 21.08
CA GLU A 67 -9.57 -1.09 21.59
C GLU A 67 -8.10 -1.31 21.18
N ARG A 68 -7.68 -2.58 21.02
CA ARG A 68 -6.29 -2.94 20.71
C ARG A 68 -5.98 -3.13 19.24
N VAL A 69 -7.01 -3.28 18.40
CA VAL A 69 -6.87 -3.45 16.95
C VAL A 69 -6.07 -2.31 16.31
N ILE A 70 -6.18 -1.09 16.84
CA ILE A 70 -5.35 0.05 16.42
C ILE A 70 -3.88 -0.19 16.80
N SER A 71 -3.60 -0.59 18.04
CA SER A 71 -2.23 -0.90 18.49
C SER A 71 -1.61 -2.08 17.72
N TYR A 72 -2.41 -3.10 17.37
CA TYR A 72 -1.96 -4.21 16.54
C TYR A 72 -1.62 -3.76 15.11
N ALA A 73 -2.40 -2.85 14.53
CA ALA A 73 -2.07 -2.24 13.24
C ALA A 73 -0.75 -1.45 13.31
N GLU A 74 -0.47 -0.75 14.41
CA GLU A 74 0.83 -0.08 14.61
C GLU A 74 1.99 -1.08 14.74
N LEU A 75 1.80 -2.18 15.46
CA LEU A 75 2.82 -3.23 15.61
C LEU A 75 3.17 -3.90 14.28
N LEU A 76 2.18 -4.09 13.39
CA LEU A 76 2.39 -4.59 12.02
C LEU A 76 3.31 -3.68 11.19
N LYS A 77 3.34 -2.37 11.51
CA LYS A 77 4.25 -1.39 10.89
C LYS A 77 5.58 -1.25 11.64
N GLY A 78 5.79 -2.02 12.70
CA GLY A 78 6.96 -1.93 13.57
C GLY A 78 8.25 -2.39 12.91
N GLN A 79 9.37 -1.77 13.30
CA GLN A 79 10.69 -2.06 12.74
C GLN A 79 11.13 -3.50 13.01
N THR A 80 10.83 -4.02 14.20
CA THR A 80 11.17 -5.40 14.59
C THR A 80 10.55 -6.42 13.64
N LEU A 81 9.26 -6.26 13.32
CA LEU A 81 8.56 -7.17 12.42
C LEU A 81 9.05 -7.05 10.97
N ALA A 82 9.29 -5.81 10.53
CA ALA A 82 9.90 -5.54 9.22
C ALA A 82 11.29 -6.20 9.11
N GLN A 83 12.13 -6.11 10.15
CA GLN A 83 13.44 -6.75 10.17
C GLN A 83 13.34 -8.28 10.11
N ARG A 84 12.47 -8.89 10.91
CA ARG A 84 12.23 -10.35 10.85
C ARG A 84 11.78 -10.80 9.47
N THR A 85 10.94 -10.01 8.81
CA THR A 85 10.48 -10.27 7.43
C THR A 85 11.62 -10.18 6.42
N VAL A 86 12.47 -9.15 6.52
CA VAL A 86 13.69 -9.00 5.70
C VAL A 86 14.61 -10.19 5.87
N ASP A 87 14.88 -10.59 7.11
CA ASP A 87 15.79 -11.67 7.44
C ASP A 87 15.27 -13.02 6.93
N LYS A 88 13.97 -13.28 7.08
CA LYS A 88 13.32 -14.54 6.66
C LYS A 88 13.25 -14.70 5.15
N LEU A 89 13.08 -13.60 4.41
CA LEU A 89 13.03 -13.60 2.95
C LEU A 89 14.40 -13.35 2.29
N GLY A 90 15.44 -13.03 3.08
CA GLY A 90 16.77 -12.70 2.56
C GLY A 90 16.78 -11.46 1.66
N LEU A 91 15.96 -10.45 1.98
CA LEU A 91 15.80 -9.27 1.15
C LEU A 91 17.03 -8.35 1.23
N SER A 92 17.44 -7.78 0.10
CA SER A 92 18.51 -6.77 0.03
C SER A 92 18.05 -5.36 0.48
N LEU A 93 16.93 -5.26 1.19
CA LEU A 93 16.28 -4.02 1.60
C LEU A 93 16.44 -3.83 3.11
N SER A 94 16.60 -2.60 3.59
CA SER A 94 16.59 -2.35 5.05
C SER A 94 15.17 -2.39 5.62
N ALA A 95 15.04 -2.73 6.90
CA ALA A 95 13.74 -2.72 7.59
C ALA A 95 13.04 -1.36 7.51
N GLY A 96 13.76 -0.25 7.62
CA GLY A 96 13.18 1.09 7.49
C GLY A 96 12.58 1.34 6.10
N ARG A 97 13.25 0.88 5.04
CA ARG A 97 12.70 0.95 3.67
C ARG A 97 11.50 0.03 3.48
N LEU A 98 11.46 -1.10 4.19
CA LEU A 98 10.31 -1.99 4.15
C LEU A 98 9.12 -1.36 4.87
N GLN A 99 9.33 -0.69 6.00
CA GLN A 99 8.27 0.02 6.72
C GLN A 99 7.59 1.10 5.87
N GLU A 100 8.35 1.82 5.04
CA GLU A 100 7.79 2.82 4.09
C GLU A 100 6.86 2.18 3.05
N ARG A 101 7.03 0.88 2.78
CA ARG A 101 6.25 0.11 1.81
C ARG A 101 5.06 -0.62 2.43
N ILE A 102 4.97 -0.66 3.75
CA ILE A 102 3.89 -1.33 4.49
C ILE A 102 2.87 -0.30 4.97
N THR A 103 1.62 -0.52 4.60
CA THR A 103 0.47 0.17 5.19
C THR A 103 -0.38 -0.84 5.92
N ALA A 104 -0.64 -0.62 7.20
CA ALA A 104 -1.59 -1.42 7.97
C ALA A 104 -2.66 -0.50 8.56
N GLY A 105 -3.91 -0.92 8.48
CA GLY A 105 -5.06 -0.15 8.92
C GLY A 105 -6.15 -1.03 9.49
N ALA A 106 -6.66 -0.63 10.65
CA ALA A 106 -7.85 -1.22 11.23
C ALA A 106 -9.11 -0.67 10.55
N LYS A 107 -10.06 -1.55 10.22
CA LYS A 107 -11.38 -1.09 9.77
C LYS A 107 -12.21 -0.60 10.97
N PRO A 108 -12.82 0.61 10.89
CA PRO A 108 -13.65 1.15 11.97
C PRO A 108 -14.72 0.16 12.42
N GLU A 109 -14.93 0.06 13.73
CA GLU A 109 -15.96 -0.80 14.36
C GLU A 109 -15.79 -2.31 14.08
N THR A 110 -14.62 -2.73 13.61
CA THR A 110 -14.32 -4.14 13.36
C THR A 110 -13.02 -4.57 14.03
N VAL A 111 -12.78 -5.87 14.04
CA VAL A 111 -11.50 -6.48 14.44
C VAL A 111 -10.65 -6.92 13.24
N LEU A 112 -10.93 -6.34 12.07
CA LEU A 112 -10.20 -6.60 10.84
C LEU A 112 -9.07 -5.60 10.67
N ILE A 113 -7.88 -6.12 10.35
CA ILE A 113 -6.72 -5.33 9.97
C ILE A 113 -6.39 -5.65 8.52
N ASP A 114 -6.44 -4.64 7.66
CA ASP A 114 -5.96 -4.73 6.29
C ASP A 114 -4.47 -4.33 6.30
N VAL A 115 -3.65 -5.15 5.65
CA VAL A 115 -2.21 -4.95 5.49
C VAL A 115 -1.88 -4.94 4.00
N ASP A 116 -1.38 -3.82 3.53
CA ASP A 116 -0.97 -3.58 2.15
C ASP A 116 0.55 -3.44 2.07
N VAL A 117 1.15 -4.14 1.12
CA VAL A 117 2.59 -4.08 0.83
C VAL A 117 2.80 -3.68 -0.61
N LEU A 118 3.61 -2.64 -0.83
CA LEU A 118 4.01 -2.17 -2.16
C LEU A 118 5.40 -2.68 -2.53
N ASP A 119 5.52 -3.25 -3.72
CA ASP A 119 6.83 -3.66 -4.26
C ASP A 119 6.85 -3.65 -5.79
N GLU A 120 8.05 -3.46 -6.37
CA GLU A 120 8.27 -3.51 -7.83
C GLU A 120 8.04 -4.90 -8.45
N SER A 121 8.10 -5.96 -7.65
CA SER A 121 7.80 -7.32 -8.08
C SER A 121 6.50 -7.80 -7.44
N PRO A 122 5.51 -8.27 -8.23
CA PRO A 122 4.24 -8.75 -7.69
C PRO A 122 4.44 -10.00 -6.81
N VAL A 123 5.42 -10.84 -7.15
CA VAL A 123 5.76 -12.04 -6.38
C VAL A 123 6.36 -11.62 -5.04
N ARG A 124 7.29 -10.65 -5.05
CA ARG A 124 7.93 -10.15 -3.83
C ARG A 124 6.94 -9.43 -2.92
N ALA A 125 6.04 -8.62 -3.47
CA ALA A 125 4.95 -7.99 -2.71
C ALA A 125 4.13 -9.04 -1.94
N ARG A 126 3.69 -10.10 -2.63
CA ARG A 126 2.95 -11.21 -2.04
C ARG A 126 3.74 -11.92 -0.94
N ASP A 127 4.99 -12.26 -1.22
CA ASP A 127 5.82 -13.03 -0.28
C ASP A 127 6.12 -12.22 0.98
N ILE A 128 6.34 -10.89 0.85
CA ILE A 128 6.46 -9.98 1.99
C ILE A 128 5.15 -9.92 2.78
N ALA A 129 4.00 -9.69 2.12
CA ALA A 129 2.71 -9.57 2.79
C ALA A 129 2.35 -10.83 3.58
N ASN A 130 2.61 -12.01 3.01
CA ASN A 130 2.39 -13.30 3.66
C ASN A 130 3.35 -13.49 4.85
N THR A 131 4.65 -13.30 4.61
CA THR A 131 5.68 -13.53 5.66
C THR A 131 5.50 -12.58 6.84
N LEU A 132 5.18 -11.32 6.58
CA LEU A 132 4.91 -10.33 7.62
C LEU A 132 3.69 -10.72 8.45
N SER A 133 2.64 -11.21 7.80
CA SER A 133 1.44 -11.71 8.47
C SER A 133 1.74 -12.94 9.33
N ASP A 134 2.51 -13.89 8.80
CA ASP A 134 2.91 -15.10 9.53
C ASP A 134 3.79 -14.77 10.75
N GLU A 135 4.78 -13.88 10.58
CA GLU A 135 5.64 -13.45 11.69
C GLU A 135 4.88 -12.67 12.75
N PHE A 136 3.81 -11.95 12.38
CA PHE A 136 2.95 -11.27 13.35
C PHE A 136 2.15 -12.26 14.20
N VAL A 137 1.68 -13.37 13.61
CA VAL A 137 0.91 -14.39 14.33
C VAL A 137 1.77 -15.20 15.30
N VAL A 138 3.06 -15.38 15.01
CA VAL A 138 4.00 -16.17 15.82
C VAL A 138 4.72 -15.33 16.89
N MET A 139 4.54 -13.99 16.89
CA MET A 139 5.09 -13.08 17.88
C MET A 139 4.38 -13.16 19.23
#